data_AF-A0A2D4PER8-F1
#
_entry.id   AF-A0A2D4PER8-F1
#
_cell.length_a   1.000
_cell.length_b   1.000
_cell.length_c   1.000
_cell.angle_alpha   90.00
_cell.angle_beta   90.00
_cell.angle_gamma   90.00
#
_symmetry.space_group_name_H-M   'P 1'
#
loop_
_entity.id
_entity.type
_entity.pdbx_description
1 polymer ?
#
loop_
_entity_poly.entity_id
_entity_poly.type
_entity_poly.pdbx_seq_one_letter_code
_entity_poly.pdbx_strand_id
1 'polypeptide(L)'
;LVSMCRSALESPRKVVIFEPYPSVVDPNDSQMLAFNPRKKNYDRVMKALDSITSIREMTQAPYLEIKKQMDKQDSLAHPLLQWVISSNRSHIVKLPVNRQLKFMHTPHQFLLLSSPPAKESNFRAAKTLYGSTFAFHGSHIENWHSILRNGLVVASNTRLQLHGAMFGSGIYLSPLSSISFGYSGMNKKQQ
;
A
#
# COMPACT_ATOMS: atom_id res chain seq x y z
N LEU A 1 -5.27 2.90 -2.41
CA LEU A 1 -3.92 3.50 -2.23
C LEU A 1 -3.92 4.53 -1.12
N VAL A 2 -4.68 5.63 -1.25
CA VAL A 2 -4.80 6.67 -0.20
C VAL A 2 -5.14 6.08 1.17
N SER A 3 -6.13 5.18 1.26
CA SER A 3 -6.50 4.53 2.52
C SER A 3 -5.36 3.72 3.15
N MET A 4 -4.53 3.05 2.35
CA MET A 4 -3.38 2.28 2.86
C MET A 4 -2.27 3.22 3.36
N CYS A 5 -2.06 4.36 2.68
CA CYS A 5 -1.16 5.40 3.18
C CYS A 5 -1.65 5.97 4.52
N ARG A 6 -2.95 6.25 4.63
CA ARG A 6 -3.57 6.72 5.87
C ARG A 6 -3.38 5.72 7.02
N SER A 7 -3.74 4.45 6.82
CA SER A 7 -3.59 3.42 7.86
C SER A 7 -2.13 3.24 8.31
N ALA A 8 -1.17 3.35 7.38
CA ALA A 8 0.25 3.29 7.72
C ALA A 8 0.71 4.50 8.55
N LEU A 9 0.16 5.70 8.31
CA LEU A 9 0.46 6.93 9.05
C LEU A 9 -0.25 7.02 10.41
N GLU A 10 -1.41 6.41 10.55
CA GLU A 10 -2.15 6.31 11.83
C GLU A 10 -1.50 5.28 12.77
N SER A 11 -0.80 4.30 12.22
CA SER A 11 -0.15 3.26 13.02
C SER A 11 0.94 3.83 13.95
N PRO A 12 1.04 3.34 15.20
CA PRO A 12 2.18 3.66 16.07
C PRO A 12 3.51 3.18 15.47
N ARG A 13 3.47 2.25 14.51
CA ARG A 13 4.64 1.70 13.81
C ARG A 13 5.04 2.50 12.56
N LYS A 14 4.40 3.64 12.26
CA LYS A 14 4.62 4.45 11.05
C LYS A 14 6.09 4.69 10.70
N VAL A 15 6.94 4.89 11.71
CA VAL A 15 8.39 5.09 11.51
C VAL A 15 9.07 3.92 10.81
N VAL A 16 8.53 2.71 10.96
CA VAL A 16 9.06 1.47 10.39
C VAL A 16 8.32 1.06 9.12
N ILE A 17 7.00 1.24 9.06
CA ILE A 17 6.14 0.67 8.00
C ILE A 17 5.70 1.67 6.92
N PHE A 18 5.78 2.98 7.18
CA PHE A 18 5.48 4.00 6.18
C PHE A 18 6.68 4.22 5.25
N GLU A 19 7.01 3.16 4.53
CA GLU A 19 8.12 3.09 3.58
C GLU A 19 7.63 2.52 2.25
N PRO A 20 7.96 3.14 1.11
CA PRO A 20 8.68 4.40 0.94
C PRO A 20 7.99 5.61 1.58
N TYR A 21 8.79 6.51 2.14
CA TYR A 21 8.33 7.86 2.51
C TYR A 21 8.20 8.73 1.25
N PRO A 22 7.20 9.63 1.16
CA PRO A 22 7.03 10.50 0.01
C PRO A 22 8.26 11.36 -0.29
N SER A 23 8.58 11.48 -1.58
CA SER A 23 9.59 12.40 -2.09
C SER A 23 8.89 13.37 -3.04
N VAL A 24 8.56 14.55 -2.54
CA VAL A 24 7.73 15.54 -3.25
C VAL A 24 8.42 16.89 -3.20
N VAL A 25 8.63 17.50 -4.37
CA VAL A 25 9.22 18.83 -4.54
C VAL A 25 8.25 19.89 -3.98
N ASP A 26 8.80 20.92 -3.34
CA ASP A 26 8.00 22.04 -2.86
C ASP A 26 7.41 22.83 -4.05
N PRO A 27 6.08 23.04 -4.11
CA PRO A 27 5.47 23.84 -5.17
C PRO A 27 5.98 25.29 -5.25
N ASN A 28 6.50 25.84 -4.14
CA ASN A 28 7.01 27.20 -4.06
C ASN A 28 8.54 27.27 -4.19
N ASP A 29 9.25 26.15 -4.04
CA ASP A 29 10.71 26.08 -4.17
C ASP A 29 11.16 24.77 -4.84
N SER A 30 11.52 24.88 -6.12
CA SER A 30 11.99 23.74 -6.94
C SER A 30 13.27 23.07 -6.44
N GLN A 31 14.06 23.73 -5.59
CA GLN A 31 15.32 23.19 -5.05
C GLN A 31 15.11 22.40 -3.75
N MET A 32 13.90 22.44 -3.19
CA MET A 32 13.59 21.81 -1.91
C MET A 32 12.52 20.71 -2.05
N LEU A 33 12.64 19.70 -1.19
CA LEU A 33 11.59 18.69 -1.02
C LEU A 33 10.70 19.09 0.14
N ALA A 34 9.41 19.32 -0.14
CA ALA A 34 8.39 19.49 0.88
C ALA A 34 8.15 18.20 1.68
N PHE A 35 8.27 17.05 1.02
CA PHE A 35 8.40 15.75 1.69
C PHE A 35 9.76 15.15 1.38
N ASN A 36 10.63 15.10 2.40
CA ASN A 36 12.01 14.64 2.28
C ASN A 36 12.21 13.31 3.06
N PRO A 37 12.55 12.19 2.38
CA PRO A 37 12.83 10.92 3.06
C PRO A 37 13.96 10.97 4.10
N ARG A 38 14.88 11.94 4.01
CA ARG A 38 15.96 12.16 4.98
C ARG A 38 15.53 12.98 6.19
N LYS A 39 14.44 13.74 6.09
CA LYS A 39 13.86 14.57 7.15
C LYS A 39 12.35 14.35 7.20
N LYS A 40 11.96 13.16 7.68
CA LYS A 40 10.57 12.70 7.68
C LYS A 40 9.72 13.53 8.66
N ASN A 41 8.64 14.13 8.17
CA ASN A 41 7.61 14.77 8.98
C ASN A 41 6.27 14.07 8.69
N TYR A 42 5.82 13.21 9.60
CA TYR A 42 4.62 12.40 9.40
C TYR A 42 3.33 13.21 9.56
N ASP A 43 3.31 14.17 10.49
CA ASP A 43 2.14 15.00 10.75
C ASP A 43 1.84 15.92 9.56
N ARG A 44 2.88 16.46 8.92
CA ARG A 44 2.74 17.25 7.69
C ARG A 44 2.18 16.42 6.53
N VAL A 45 2.61 15.16 6.40
CA VAL A 45 2.06 14.23 5.38
C VAL A 45 0.61 13.92 5.69
N MET A 46 0.26 13.65 6.94
CA MET A 46 -1.14 13.40 7.34
C MET A 46 -2.03 14.60 6.98
N LYS A 47 -1.61 15.82 7.33
CA LYS A 47 -2.36 17.05 7.00
C LYS A 47 -2.61 17.21 5.49
N ALA A 48 -1.59 16.95 4.66
CA ALA A 48 -1.77 16.97 3.21
C ALA A 48 -2.70 15.86 2.72
N LEU A 49 -2.62 14.66 3.32
CA LEU A 49 -3.46 13.51 2.99
C LEU A 49 -4.93 13.76 3.36
N ASP A 50 -5.20 14.47 4.46
CA ASP A 50 -6.54 14.90 4.89
C ASP A 50 -7.16 15.91 3.92
N SER A 51 -6.33 16.65 3.21
CA SER A 51 -6.74 17.67 2.23
C SER A 51 -6.94 17.11 0.81
N ILE A 52 -6.77 15.80 0.62
CA ILE A 52 -7.07 15.14 -0.66
C ILE A 52 -8.58 15.01 -0.81
N THR A 53 -9.12 15.67 -1.83
CA THR A 53 -10.53 15.59 -2.26
C THR A 53 -10.98 14.14 -2.42
N SER A 54 -12.26 13.84 -2.17
CA SER A 54 -12.74 12.48 -2.33
C SER A 54 -12.75 12.05 -3.80
N ILE A 55 -12.57 10.74 -4.07
CA ILE A 55 -12.67 10.20 -5.44
C ILE A 55 -14.04 10.54 -6.05
N ARG A 56 -15.11 10.55 -5.25
CA ARG A 56 -16.45 10.90 -5.70
C ARG A 56 -16.44 12.31 -6.30
N GLU A 57 -15.97 13.30 -5.55
CA GLU A 57 -15.89 14.70 -6.02
C GLU A 57 -14.95 14.84 -7.22
N MET A 58 -13.80 14.15 -7.23
CA MET A 58 -12.87 14.17 -8.37
C MET A 58 -13.52 13.75 -9.70
N THR A 59 -14.50 12.84 -9.66
CA THR A 59 -15.21 12.38 -10.88
C THR A 59 -16.29 13.34 -11.36
N GLN A 60 -16.66 14.34 -10.56
CA GLN A 60 -17.77 15.26 -10.86
C GLN A 60 -17.31 16.61 -11.43
N ALA A 61 -16.01 16.91 -11.44
CA ALA A 61 -15.50 18.18 -11.97
C ALA A 61 -14.22 17.99 -12.80
N PRO A 62 -13.90 18.93 -13.70
CA PRO A 62 -12.65 18.93 -14.46
C PRO A 62 -11.41 18.91 -13.56
N TYR A 63 -10.37 18.22 -14.01
CA TYR A 63 -9.09 18.09 -13.29
C TYR A 63 -8.52 19.42 -12.77
N LEU A 64 -8.57 20.48 -13.58
CA LEU A 64 -8.01 21.78 -13.21
C LEU A 64 -8.76 22.44 -12.04
N GLU A 65 -10.08 22.27 -11.96
CA GLU A 65 -10.88 22.78 -10.84
C GLU A 65 -10.61 22.01 -9.56
N ILE A 66 -10.55 20.67 -9.66
CA ILE A 66 -10.22 19.81 -8.52
C ILE A 66 -8.84 20.13 -7.97
N LYS A 67 -7.85 20.33 -8.86
CA LYS A 67 -6.50 20.75 -8.45
C LYS A 67 -6.54 22.09 -7.71
N LYS A 68 -7.23 23.10 -8.25
CA LYS A 68 -7.38 24.41 -7.60
C LYS A 68 -8.05 24.30 -6.22
N GLN A 69 -9.05 23.43 -6.08
CA GLN A 69 -9.72 23.17 -4.80
C GLN A 69 -8.77 22.54 -3.78
N MET A 70 -7.98 21.53 -4.19
CA MET A 70 -6.94 20.94 -3.34
C MET A 70 -5.89 21.97 -2.93
N ASP A 71 -5.35 22.73 -3.90
CA ASP A 71 -4.31 23.73 -3.65
C ASP A 71 -4.77 24.80 -2.64
N LYS A 72 -6.08 25.14 -2.65
CA LYS A 72 -6.68 26.07 -1.69
C LYS A 72 -6.71 25.52 -0.26
N GLN A 73 -6.88 24.19 -0.10
CA GLN A 73 -6.86 23.55 1.22
C GLN A 73 -5.43 23.31 1.70
N ASP A 74 -4.59 22.72 0.83
CA ASP A 74 -3.19 22.45 1.07
C ASP A 74 -2.46 22.28 -0.27
N SER A 75 -1.46 23.12 -0.53
CA SER A 75 -0.66 23.07 -1.76
C SER A 75 0.09 21.75 -1.98
N LEU A 76 0.23 20.91 -0.95
CA LEU A 76 0.85 19.58 -1.04
C LEU A 76 -0.16 18.44 -1.24
N ALA A 77 -1.48 18.69 -1.15
CA ALA A 77 -2.48 17.64 -1.31
C ALA A 77 -2.42 16.99 -2.70
N HIS A 78 -2.43 17.80 -3.75
CA HIS A 78 -2.35 17.31 -5.12
C HIS A 78 -0.99 16.65 -5.45
N PRO A 79 0.18 17.28 -5.14
CA PRO A 79 1.48 16.63 -5.30
C PRO A 79 1.61 15.31 -4.53
N LEU A 80 1.07 15.23 -3.31
CA LEU A 80 1.06 13.98 -2.54
C LEU A 80 0.19 12.92 -3.21
N LEU A 81 -1.00 13.27 -3.70
CA LEU A 81 -1.86 12.35 -4.43
C LEU A 81 -1.16 11.79 -5.68
N GLN A 82 -0.50 12.67 -6.46
CA GLN A 82 0.30 12.26 -7.61
C GLN A 82 1.40 11.28 -7.20
N TRP A 83 2.11 11.56 -6.10
CA TRP A 83 3.11 10.63 -5.57
C TRP A 83 2.49 9.29 -5.15
N VAL A 84 1.35 9.29 -4.43
CA VAL A 84 0.67 8.08 -3.97
C VAL A 84 0.29 7.17 -5.14
N ILE A 85 -0.20 7.74 -6.25
CA ILE A 85 -0.60 7.01 -7.44
C ILE A 85 0.64 6.55 -8.23
N SER A 86 1.56 7.45 -8.54
CA SER A 86 2.73 7.17 -9.40
C SER A 86 3.78 6.26 -8.74
N SER A 87 3.90 6.30 -7.41
CA SER A 87 4.82 5.42 -6.68
C SER A 87 4.35 3.96 -6.63
N ASN A 88 3.07 3.70 -6.94
CA ASN A 88 2.56 2.34 -7.03
C ASN A 88 2.70 1.83 -8.47
N ARG A 89 3.61 0.87 -8.68
CA ARG A 89 3.81 0.22 -10.00
C ARG A 89 2.90 -0.98 -10.23
N SER A 90 2.07 -1.33 -9.25
CA SER A 90 1.17 -2.48 -9.32
C SER A 90 -0.12 -2.07 -10.03
N HIS A 91 -0.54 -2.89 -11.00
CA HIS A 91 -1.84 -2.73 -11.64
C HIS A 91 -2.91 -3.37 -10.75
N ILE A 92 -3.82 -2.57 -10.23
CA ILE A 92 -4.88 -3.00 -9.31
C ILE A 92 -6.22 -2.94 -10.03
N VAL A 93 -6.86 -4.10 -10.21
CA VAL A 93 -8.14 -4.20 -10.94
C VAL A 93 -9.18 -4.84 -10.05
N LYS A 94 -10.38 -4.23 -9.94
CA LYS A 94 -11.51 -4.86 -9.24
C LYS A 94 -11.94 -6.11 -10.00
N LEU A 95 -12.04 -7.24 -9.30
CA LEU A 95 -12.48 -8.49 -9.90
C LEU A 95 -14.00 -8.43 -10.18
N PRO A 96 -14.44 -8.82 -11.39
CA PRO A 96 -15.85 -8.99 -11.69
C PRO A 96 -16.42 -10.13 -10.84
N VAL A 97 -17.73 -10.06 -10.52
CA VAL A 97 -18.39 -10.97 -9.57
C VAL A 97 -18.17 -12.45 -9.91
N ASN A 98 -18.17 -12.80 -11.20
CA ASN A 98 -17.95 -14.16 -11.68
C ASN A 98 -16.51 -14.70 -11.49
N ARG A 99 -15.54 -13.84 -11.17
CA ARG A 99 -14.14 -14.22 -10.88
C ARG A 99 -13.77 -14.08 -9.40
N GLN A 100 -14.74 -13.70 -8.55
CA GLN A 100 -14.51 -13.55 -7.11
C GLN A 100 -14.45 -14.90 -6.40
N LEU A 101 -13.54 -15.02 -5.44
CA LEU A 101 -13.42 -16.19 -4.57
C LEU A 101 -14.51 -16.13 -3.50
N LYS A 102 -15.50 -17.03 -3.58
CA LYS A 102 -16.70 -17.01 -2.70
C LYS A 102 -16.37 -17.11 -1.22
N PHE A 103 -15.30 -17.84 -0.86
CA PHE A 103 -14.85 -18.05 0.52
C PHE A 103 -14.13 -16.85 1.13
N MET A 104 -13.94 -15.74 0.39
CA MET A 104 -13.32 -14.54 0.94
C MET A 104 -14.29 -13.64 1.71
N HIS A 105 -15.60 -13.92 1.64
CA HIS A 105 -16.66 -13.20 2.38
C HIS A 105 -16.61 -11.66 2.24
N THR A 106 -16.20 -11.16 1.07
CA THR A 106 -16.17 -9.74 0.75
C THR A 106 -16.64 -9.49 -0.70
N PRO A 107 -17.45 -8.45 -0.95
CA PRO A 107 -17.85 -8.06 -2.30
C PRO A 107 -16.73 -7.29 -3.05
N HIS A 108 -15.65 -6.93 -2.35
CA HIS A 108 -14.54 -6.15 -2.88
C HIS A 108 -13.28 -7.00 -2.94
N GLN A 109 -13.03 -7.60 -4.10
CA GLN A 109 -11.81 -8.34 -4.40
C GLN A 109 -11.08 -7.67 -5.55
N PHE A 110 -9.76 -7.62 -5.46
CA PHE A 110 -8.92 -6.96 -6.45
C PHE A 110 -7.81 -7.91 -6.89
N LEU A 111 -7.55 -7.94 -8.21
CA LEU A 111 -6.37 -8.56 -8.76
C LEU A 111 -5.24 -7.54 -8.71
N LEU A 112 -4.13 -7.93 -8.07
CA LEU A 112 -2.90 -7.19 -8.06
C LEU A 112 -1.91 -7.83 -9.03
N LEU A 113 -1.59 -7.14 -10.12
CA LEU A 113 -0.48 -7.53 -10.99
C LEU A 113 0.70 -6.62 -10.66
N SER A 114 1.68 -7.17 -9.95
CA SER A 114 2.88 -6.45 -9.53
C SER A 114 4.09 -7.25 -9.98
N SER A 115 4.80 -6.78 -11.00
CA SER A 115 6.21 -7.14 -11.24
C SER A 115 6.82 -6.32 -12.37
N PRO A 116 8.00 -5.72 -12.18
CA PRO A 116 8.84 -5.30 -13.29
C PRO A 116 9.13 -6.48 -14.24
N PRO A 117 9.32 -6.25 -15.56
CA PRO A 117 9.55 -7.32 -16.53
C PRO A 117 10.69 -8.29 -16.14
N ALA A 118 11.76 -7.78 -15.54
CA ALA A 118 12.88 -8.60 -15.06
C ALA A 118 12.46 -9.57 -13.93
N LYS A 119 11.64 -9.12 -12.97
CA LYS A 119 11.16 -9.96 -11.87
C LYS A 119 10.22 -11.06 -12.36
N GLU A 120 9.35 -10.74 -13.32
CA GLU A 120 8.46 -11.70 -13.97
C GLU A 120 9.25 -12.73 -14.78
N SER A 121 10.29 -12.32 -15.52
CA SER A 121 11.18 -13.23 -16.25
C SER A 121 11.85 -14.24 -15.31
N ASN A 122 12.40 -13.76 -14.19
CA ASN A 122 13.02 -14.62 -13.18
C ASN A 122 12.01 -15.60 -12.56
N PHE A 123 10.78 -15.13 -12.28
CA PHE A 123 9.71 -15.99 -11.78
C PHE A 123 9.34 -17.09 -12.78
N ARG A 124 9.21 -16.78 -14.08
CA ARG A 124 8.88 -17.78 -15.11
C ARG A 124 9.97 -18.84 -15.27
N ALA A 125 11.23 -18.43 -15.24
CA ALA A 125 12.36 -19.37 -15.27
C ALA A 125 12.31 -20.31 -14.06
N ALA A 126 12.18 -19.76 -12.85
CA ALA A 126 12.08 -20.56 -11.62
C ALA A 126 10.84 -21.47 -11.61
N LYS A 127 9.69 -20.98 -12.07
CA LYS A 127 8.45 -21.76 -12.17
C LYS A 127 8.60 -22.97 -13.10
N THR A 128 9.36 -22.84 -14.18
CA THR A 128 9.62 -23.97 -15.10
C THR A 128 10.45 -25.06 -14.43
N LEU A 129 11.39 -24.68 -13.56
CA LEU A 129 12.27 -25.61 -12.85
C LEU A 129 11.63 -26.24 -11.60
N TYR A 130 10.86 -25.45 -10.84
CA TYR A 130 10.39 -25.83 -9.50
C TYR A 130 8.87 -25.88 -9.35
N GLY A 131 8.12 -25.51 -10.40
CA GLY A 131 6.68 -25.32 -10.31
C GLY A 131 6.27 -24.05 -9.57
N SER A 132 4.97 -23.89 -9.34
CA SER A 132 4.42 -22.80 -8.53
C SER A 132 3.09 -23.23 -7.92
N THR A 133 2.78 -22.76 -6.71
CA THR A 133 1.48 -22.94 -6.08
C THR A 133 0.89 -21.62 -5.64
N PHE A 134 -0.42 -21.58 -5.45
CA PHE A 134 -1.11 -20.44 -4.84
C PHE A 134 -1.19 -20.64 -3.32
N ALA A 135 -1.01 -19.55 -2.59
CA ALA A 135 -1.15 -19.52 -1.14
C ALA A 135 -1.66 -18.15 -0.68
N PHE A 136 -2.20 -18.10 0.53
CA PHE A 136 -2.68 -16.90 1.18
C PHE A 136 -1.62 -16.33 2.12
N HIS A 137 -1.61 -15.01 2.21
CA HIS A 137 -0.84 -14.25 3.19
C HIS A 137 -1.77 -13.22 3.84
N GLY A 138 -1.82 -13.24 5.17
CA GLY A 138 -2.57 -12.25 5.94
C GLY A 138 -1.65 -11.17 6.49
N SER A 139 -2.06 -9.92 6.36
CA SER A 139 -1.37 -8.80 7.00
C SER A 139 -2.34 -7.67 7.30
N HIS A 140 -2.11 -7.02 8.45
CA HIS A 140 -2.77 -5.78 8.85
C HIS A 140 -2.72 -4.70 7.75
N ILE A 141 -3.81 -3.90 7.64
CA ILE A 141 -3.99 -2.88 6.60
C ILE A 141 -2.84 -1.85 6.58
N GLU A 142 -2.31 -1.48 7.74
CA GLU A 142 -1.20 -0.53 7.87
C GLU A 142 0.10 -0.95 7.16
N ASN A 143 0.32 -2.25 6.93
CA ASN A 143 1.51 -2.74 6.24
C ASN A 143 1.38 -2.67 4.70
N TRP A 144 0.16 -2.52 4.17
CA TRP A 144 -0.07 -2.60 2.72
C TRP A 144 0.48 -1.40 1.94
N HIS A 145 0.72 -0.26 2.59
CA HIS A 145 1.48 0.85 1.99
C HIS A 145 2.86 0.39 1.50
N SER A 146 3.55 -0.43 2.31
CA SER A 146 4.87 -0.96 2.00
C SER A 146 4.77 -2.18 1.10
N ILE A 147 3.89 -3.14 1.40
CA ILE A 147 3.75 -4.39 0.61
C ILE A 147 3.45 -4.08 -0.86
N LEU A 148 2.60 -3.09 -1.15
CA LEU A 148 2.26 -2.75 -2.54
C LEU A 148 3.40 -2.10 -3.34
N ARG A 149 4.44 -1.60 -2.68
CA ARG A 149 5.58 -0.93 -3.31
C ARG A 149 6.86 -1.77 -3.28
N ASN A 150 7.09 -2.49 -2.18
CA ASN A 150 8.29 -3.29 -1.93
C ASN A 150 8.06 -4.80 -2.11
N GLY A 151 6.81 -5.24 -2.18
CA GLY A 151 6.44 -6.66 -2.10
C GLY A 151 6.49 -7.20 -0.68
N LEU A 152 6.25 -8.50 -0.54
CA LEU A 152 6.48 -9.20 0.72
C LEU A 152 7.98 -9.31 0.95
N VAL A 153 8.41 -9.00 2.18
CA VAL A 153 9.80 -9.05 2.62
C VAL A 153 9.94 -10.03 3.78
N VAL A 154 11.11 -10.67 3.89
CA VAL A 154 11.44 -11.47 5.05
C VAL A 154 11.66 -10.52 6.24
N ALA A 155 10.68 -10.46 7.14
CA ALA A 155 10.70 -9.56 8.28
C ALA A 155 11.36 -10.16 9.53
N SER A 156 11.64 -11.47 9.52
CA SER A 156 12.20 -12.19 10.67
C SER A 156 13.51 -11.57 11.17
N ASN A 157 13.64 -11.43 12.49
CA ASN A 157 14.77 -10.81 13.18
C ASN A 157 15.04 -9.34 12.77
N THR A 158 14.03 -8.64 12.24
CA THR A 158 14.10 -7.21 11.91
C THR A 158 13.07 -6.41 12.71
N ARG A 159 13.16 -5.08 12.65
CA ARG A 159 12.16 -4.17 13.22
C ARG A 159 10.75 -4.32 12.62
N LEU A 160 10.62 -4.99 11.48
CA LEU A 160 9.34 -5.26 10.83
C LEU A 160 8.61 -6.49 11.42
N GLN A 161 9.30 -7.32 12.20
CA GLN A 161 8.72 -8.55 12.77
C GLN A 161 7.56 -8.21 13.73
N LEU A 162 6.38 -8.76 13.43
CA LEU A 162 5.19 -8.65 14.29
C LEU A 162 4.96 -9.91 15.14
N HIS A 163 5.24 -11.08 14.56
CA HIS A 163 5.06 -12.38 15.18
C HIS A 163 6.40 -13.10 15.23
N GLY A 164 6.57 -14.02 16.18
CA GLY A 164 7.79 -14.83 16.27
C GLY A 164 8.07 -15.63 15.00
N ALA A 165 9.35 -15.94 14.77
CA ALA A 165 9.79 -16.78 13.65
C ALA A 165 9.81 -18.27 14.05
N MET A 166 8.65 -18.81 14.44
CA MET A 166 8.53 -20.16 15.04
C MET A 166 9.07 -21.28 14.14
N PHE A 167 8.88 -21.17 12.82
CA PHE A 167 9.36 -22.13 11.82
C PHE A 167 10.59 -21.62 11.07
N GLY A 168 11.34 -20.69 11.69
CA GLY A 168 12.51 -20.07 11.10
C GLY A 168 12.21 -18.78 10.32
N SER A 169 13.27 -18.23 9.73
CA SER A 169 13.24 -16.97 9.00
C SER A 169 12.54 -17.13 7.65
N GLY A 170 11.50 -16.34 7.37
CA GLY A 170 10.80 -16.43 6.09
C GLY A 170 9.52 -15.61 5.99
N ILE A 171 8.89 -15.68 4.81
CA ILE A 171 7.53 -15.18 4.56
C ILE A 171 6.57 -16.33 4.80
N TYR A 172 5.63 -16.13 5.72
CA TYR A 172 4.68 -17.16 6.13
C TYR A 172 3.44 -17.10 5.24
N LEU A 173 3.09 -18.26 4.67
CA LEU A 173 1.98 -18.46 3.74
C LEU A 173 1.15 -19.64 4.22
N SER A 174 -0.13 -19.68 3.84
CA SER A 174 -1.02 -20.81 4.13
C SER A 174 -1.86 -21.18 2.91
N PRO A 175 -2.10 -22.48 2.64
CA PRO A 175 -3.08 -22.89 1.63
C PRO A 175 -4.52 -22.61 2.08
N LEU A 176 -4.74 -22.35 3.38
CA LEU A 176 -6.05 -22.06 3.95
C LEU A 176 -6.20 -20.57 4.21
N SER A 177 -7.20 -19.94 3.58
CA SER A 177 -7.50 -18.52 3.77
C SER A 177 -7.88 -18.21 5.23
N SER A 178 -8.56 -19.13 5.92
CA SER A 178 -8.96 -19.01 7.33
C SER A 178 -7.79 -18.74 8.27
N ILE A 179 -6.64 -19.38 8.05
CA ILE A 179 -5.42 -19.14 8.83
C ILE A 179 -4.91 -17.72 8.57
N SER A 180 -4.84 -17.31 7.29
CA SER A 180 -4.37 -15.98 6.90
C SER A 180 -5.30 -14.86 7.38
N PHE A 181 -6.61 -15.08 7.50
CA PHE A 181 -7.52 -14.09 8.05
C PHE A 181 -7.16 -13.67 9.48
N GLY A 182 -6.68 -14.61 10.31
CA GLY A 182 -6.20 -14.32 11.66
C GLY A 182 -5.09 -13.26 11.70
N TYR A 183 -4.20 -13.26 10.71
CA TYR A 183 -3.08 -12.31 10.57
C TYR A 183 -3.46 -11.01 9.85
N SER A 184 -4.67 -10.92 9.29
CA SER A 184 -5.13 -9.74 8.55
C SER A 184 -5.68 -8.63 9.45
N GLY A 185 -5.78 -8.86 10.77
CA GLY A 185 -6.32 -7.90 11.73
C GLY A 185 -7.85 -7.73 11.67
N MET A 186 -8.54 -8.44 10.76
CA MET A 186 -10.00 -8.40 10.60
C MET A 186 -10.79 -8.90 11.82
N ASN A 187 -10.15 -9.66 12.71
CA ASN A 187 -10.78 -10.15 13.94
C ASN A 187 -10.90 -9.10 15.05
N LYS A 188 -10.32 -7.90 14.88
CA LYS A 188 -10.60 -6.78 15.80
C LYS A 188 -11.95 -6.18 15.44
N LYS A 189 -13.02 -6.70 16.07
CA LYS A 189 -14.21 -5.89 16.33
C LYS A 189 -13.74 -4.57 16.95
N GLN A 190 -14.26 -3.46 16.43
CA GLN A 190 -14.23 -2.18 17.12
C GLN A 190 -14.67 -2.42 18.57
N GLN A 191 -13.73 -2.34 19.50
CA GLN A 191 -14.00 -2.05 20.90
C GLN A 191 -13.84 -0.55 21.07
#